data_AF-A0A926K2X9-F1
#
_entry.id   AF-A0A926K2X9-F1
#
_cell.length_a   1.000
_cell.length_b   1.000
_cell.length_c   1.000
_cell.angle_alpha   90.00
_cell.angle_beta   90.00
_cell.angle_gamma   90.00
#
_symmetry.space_group_name_H-M   'P 1'
#
loop_
_entity.id
_entity.type
_entity.pdbx_description
1 polymer ?
#
loop_
_entity_poly.entity_id
_entity_poly.type
_entity_poly.pdbx_seq_one_letter_code
_entity_poly.pdbx_strand_id
1 'polypeptide(L)'
;MGMSDQLAQEVAELALQRGLRVAVAESLTGGEISGRLAAASDSSDWFLGGVVAYAEEVKYEVLGVDRGPVVTEDCARQMAQGVAGLLHADVAIAVTGVGGPNPQEGQPPGTVWLATARGTSVLAQRHDLTGEPASIVEQTTELALRALVASCREAPQEADVAGAEARPSSRSDRAEPAEAAMETISFPCPTEGCPGTVTATAEPVMAGQEWAVRHVDGTPDVRCSENCTSPTDLEERVRAALQAG
;
A
#
# COMPACT_ATOMS: atom_id res chain seq x y z
N MET A 1 8.77 28.48 -8.18
CA MET A 1 8.57 27.03 -8.14
C MET A 1 9.78 26.39 -8.79
N GLY A 2 10.38 25.39 -8.16
CA GLY A 2 11.46 24.61 -8.76
C GLY A 2 10.94 23.69 -9.87
N MET A 3 11.83 23.13 -10.68
CA MET A 3 11.47 22.22 -11.78
C MET A 3 10.60 21.04 -11.29
N SER A 4 10.96 20.42 -10.16
CA SER A 4 10.18 19.31 -9.57
C SER A 4 8.78 19.74 -9.13
N ASP A 5 8.58 20.99 -8.66
CA ASP A 5 7.24 21.48 -8.33
C ASP A 5 6.37 21.65 -9.58
N GLN A 6 6.97 22.09 -10.69
CA GLN A 6 6.27 22.25 -11.97
C GLN A 6 5.84 20.90 -12.54
N LEU A 7 6.73 19.90 -12.48
CA LEU A 7 6.40 18.54 -12.91
C LEU A 7 5.32 17.91 -12.04
N ALA A 8 5.37 18.11 -10.71
CA ALA A 8 4.32 17.63 -9.82
C ALA A 8 2.95 18.25 -10.14
N GLN A 9 2.91 19.53 -10.52
CA GLN A 9 1.66 20.13 -10.99
C GLN A 9 1.18 19.58 -12.33
N GLU A 10 2.10 19.29 -13.24
CA GLU A 10 1.73 18.64 -14.50
C GLU A 10 1.15 17.23 -14.27
N VAL A 11 1.70 16.48 -13.29
CA VAL A 11 1.10 15.21 -12.85
C VAL A 11 -0.31 15.43 -12.30
N ALA A 12 -0.52 16.43 -11.46
CA ALA A 12 -1.84 16.75 -10.90
C ALA A 12 -2.87 17.05 -12.00
N GLU A 13 -2.52 17.92 -12.95
CA GLU A 13 -3.37 18.27 -14.08
C GLU A 13 -3.77 17.03 -14.90
N LEU A 14 -2.80 16.18 -15.24
CA LEU A 14 -3.04 14.96 -16.00
C LEU A 14 -3.87 13.94 -15.24
N ALA A 15 -3.60 13.77 -13.93
CA ALA A 15 -4.31 12.83 -13.08
C ALA A 15 -5.78 13.24 -12.92
N LEU A 16 -6.05 14.50 -12.63
CA LEU A 16 -7.42 15.05 -12.52
C LEU A 16 -8.17 14.96 -13.84
N GLN A 17 -7.55 15.37 -14.96
CA GLN A 17 -8.18 15.33 -16.29
C GLN A 17 -8.56 13.92 -16.73
N ARG A 18 -7.85 12.91 -16.24
CA ARG A 18 -8.00 11.51 -16.66
C ARG A 18 -8.59 10.60 -15.57
N GLY A 19 -8.88 11.13 -14.39
CA GLY A 19 -9.37 10.36 -13.24
C GLY A 19 -8.36 9.32 -12.73
N LEU A 20 -7.05 9.55 -12.89
CA LEU A 20 -6.00 8.63 -12.46
C LEU A 20 -5.67 8.82 -10.98
N ARG A 21 -5.39 7.72 -10.28
CA ARG A 21 -4.86 7.69 -8.92
C ARG A 21 -3.40 7.27 -8.93
N VAL A 22 -2.54 8.03 -8.25
CA VAL A 22 -1.09 7.90 -8.31
C VAL A 22 -0.53 7.42 -6.97
N ALA A 23 0.40 6.46 -7.00
CA ALA A 23 1.15 5.98 -5.84
C ALA A 23 2.67 6.01 -6.08
N VAL A 24 3.46 6.05 -5.00
CA VAL A 24 4.92 6.13 -5.07
C VAL A 24 5.59 5.14 -4.11
N ALA A 25 6.62 4.43 -4.57
CA ALA A 25 7.57 3.73 -3.70
C ALA A 25 8.94 4.42 -3.76
N GLU A 26 9.44 4.88 -2.62
CA GLU A 26 10.70 5.61 -2.52
C GLU A 26 11.75 4.81 -1.75
N SER A 27 13.02 5.00 -2.11
CA SER A 27 14.16 4.55 -1.32
C SER A 27 15.11 5.73 -1.11
N LEU A 28 16.11 5.90 -1.97
CA LEU A 28 17.13 6.95 -1.83
C LEU A 28 16.58 8.39 -1.73
N THR A 29 15.39 8.67 -2.28
CA THR A 29 14.75 9.99 -2.26
C THR A 29 14.06 10.34 -0.94
N GLY A 30 13.89 9.36 -0.03
CA GLY A 30 13.49 9.63 1.35
C GLY A 30 12.12 10.30 1.55
N GLY A 31 11.21 10.27 0.57
CA GLY A 31 9.91 10.94 0.66
C GLY A 31 9.81 12.22 -0.16
N GLU A 32 10.89 12.67 -0.82
CA GLU A 32 10.87 13.91 -1.61
C GLU A 32 9.85 13.86 -2.75
N ILE A 33 9.70 12.72 -3.44
CA ILE A 33 8.74 12.60 -4.54
C ILE A 33 7.31 12.77 -3.99
N SER A 34 7.00 12.03 -2.92
CA SER A 34 5.71 12.10 -2.24
C SER A 34 5.42 13.51 -1.72
N GLY A 35 6.42 14.20 -1.18
CA GLY A 35 6.29 15.58 -0.69
C GLY A 35 5.92 16.56 -1.81
N ARG A 36 6.51 16.42 -3.00
CA ARG A 36 6.18 17.26 -4.17
C ARG A 36 4.77 16.99 -4.68
N LEU A 37 4.37 15.72 -4.79
CA LEU A 37 3.03 15.34 -5.24
C LEU A 37 1.95 15.76 -4.22
N ALA A 38 2.20 15.61 -2.93
CA ALA A 38 1.28 16.02 -1.87
C ALA A 38 1.06 17.54 -1.83
N ALA A 39 2.08 18.32 -2.19
CA ALA A 39 1.99 19.79 -2.26
C ALA A 39 1.35 20.32 -3.55
N ALA A 40 1.12 19.46 -4.55
CA ALA A 40 0.47 19.83 -5.80
C ALA A 40 -1.06 20.00 -5.63
N SER A 41 -1.70 20.60 -6.62
CA SER A 41 -3.11 20.99 -6.56
C SER A 41 -4.02 19.77 -6.41
N ASP A 42 -5.01 19.89 -5.52
CA ASP A 42 -6.05 18.90 -5.28
C ASP A 42 -5.49 17.48 -5.04
N SER A 43 -4.30 17.38 -4.43
CA SER A 43 -3.58 16.12 -4.24
C SER A 43 -4.38 15.06 -3.47
N SER A 44 -5.33 15.46 -2.61
CA SER A 44 -6.21 14.51 -1.91
C SER A 44 -7.13 13.71 -2.82
N ASP A 45 -7.35 14.18 -4.05
CA ASP A 45 -8.29 13.58 -4.98
C ASP A 45 -7.61 12.51 -5.85
N TRP A 46 -6.31 12.66 -6.13
CA TRP A 46 -5.57 11.79 -7.05
C TRP A 46 -4.31 11.15 -6.47
N PHE A 47 -3.64 11.76 -5.49
CA PHE A 47 -2.43 11.18 -4.89
C PHE A 47 -2.80 10.30 -3.69
N LEU A 48 -2.39 9.03 -3.75
CA LEU A 48 -2.74 8.02 -2.74
C LEU A 48 -1.76 7.94 -1.58
N GLY A 49 -0.64 8.63 -1.70
CA GLY A 49 0.49 8.49 -0.81
C GLY A 49 1.55 7.57 -1.39
N GLY A 50 2.44 7.13 -0.52
CA GLY A 50 3.57 6.30 -0.91
C GLY A 50 4.20 5.58 0.25
N VAL A 51 5.11 4.67 -0.08
CA VAL A 51 5.91 3.89 0.87
C VAL A 51 7.37 4.31 0.73
N VAL A 52 7.96 4.80 1.80
CA VAL A 52 9.42 5.01 1.86
C VAL A 52 10.08 3.72 2.35
N ALA A 53 10.40 2.84 1.41
CA ALA A 53 11.09 1.57 1.65
C ALA A 53 12.61 1.75 1.64
N TYR A 54 13.13 2.54 2.59
CA TYR A 54 14.56 2.86 2.64
C TYR A 54 15.43 1.63 2.92
N ALA A 55 15.07 0.87 3.95
CA ALA A 55 15.70 -0.40 4.27
C ALA A 55 15.23 -1.50 3.30
N GLU A 56 16.12 -2.44 3.00
CA GLU A 56 15.80 -3.61 2.15
C GLU A 56 14.61 -4.39 2.68
N GLU A 57 14.54 -4.62 4.00
CA GLU A 57 13.47 -5.39 4.63
C GLU A 57 12.08 -4.78 4.37
N VAL A 58 11.98 -3.45 4.31
CA VAL A 58 10.71 -2.77 3.99
C VAL A 58 10.30 -3.05 2.54
N LYS A 59 11.25 -3.16 1.61
CA LYS A 59 10.96 -3.54 0.22
C LYS A 59 10.40 -4.96 0.18
N TYR A 60 10.99 -5.89 0.95
CA TYR A 60 10.55 -7.28 0.97
C TYR A 60 9.17 -7.45 1.62
N GLU A 61 8.99 -6.89 2.82
CA GLU A 61 7.79 -7.13 3.63
C GLU A 61 6.58 -6.29 3.20
N VAL A 62 6.80 -5.00 2.87
CA VAL A 62 5.70 -4.07 2.57
C VAL A 62 5.37 -4.03 1.08
N LEU A 63 6.39 -4.10 0.22
CA LEU A 63 6.21 -4.02 -1.24
C LEU A 63 6.24 -5.39 -1.92
N GLY A 64 6.46 -6.48 -1.18
CA GLY A 64 6.46 -7.84 -1.74
C GLY A 64 7.61 -8.10 -2.71
N VAL A 65 8.73 -7.39 -2.57
CA VAL A 65 9.92 -7.60 -3.39
C VAL A 65 10.60 -8.91 -2.98
N ASP A 66 11.06 -9.69 -3.95
CA ASP A 66 11.83 -10.89 -3.70
C ASP A 66 13.16 -10.55 -3.02
N ARG A 67 13.58 -11.37 -2.05
CA ARG A 67 14.85 -11.15 -1.34
C ARG A 67 16.03 -11.23 -2.30
N GLY A 68 16.86 -10.19 -2.33
CA GLY A 68 18.02 -10.11 -3.22
C GLY A 68 18.55 -8.68 -3.38
N PRO A 69 19.43 -8.44 -4.36
CA PRO A 69 19.99 -7.10 -4.62
C PRO A 69 18.90 -6.07 -4.94
N VAL A 70 18.90 -4.93 -4.24
CA VAL A 70 17.87 -3.90 -4.36
C VAL A 70 18.21 -2.79 -5.35
N VAL A 71 19.44 -2.75 -5.87
CA VAL A 71 19.87 -1.81 -6.92
C VAL A 71 19.79 -2.48 -8.30
N THR A 72 18.60 -2.94 -8.66
CA THR A 72 18.35 -3.72 -9.88
C THR A 72 17.05 -3.31 -10.58
N GLU A 73 16.96 -3.66 -11.87
CA GLU A 73 15.73 -3.50 -12.66
C GLU A 73 14.56 -4.23 -12.02
N ASP A 74 14.76 -5.51 -11.66
CA ASP A 74 13.73 -6.36 -11.07
C ASP A 74 13.20 -5.79 -9.75
N CYS A 75 14.07 -5.34 -8.86
CA CYS A 75 13.65 -4.68 -7.61
C CYS A 75 12.79 -3.44 -7.91
N ALA A 76 13.21 -2.57 -8.85
CA ALA A 76 12.43 -1.38 -9.18
C ALA A 76 11.04 -1.74 -9.73
N ARG A 77 10.95 -2.74 -10.63
CA ARG A 77 9.69 -3.23 -11.19
C ARG A 77 8.76 -3.78 -10.12
N GLN A 78 9.29 -4.64 -9.25
CA GLN A 78 8.53 -5.23 -8.14
C GLN A 78 8.06 -4.17 -7.14
N MET A 79 8.89 -3.17 -6.81
CA MET A 79 8.47 -2.05 -5.97
C MET A 79 7.30 -1.26 -6.60
N ALA A 80 7.36 -0.98 -7.91
CA ALA A 80 6.30 -0.24 -8.60
C ALA A 80 4.98 -1.02 -8.63
N GLN A 81 5.05 -2.33 -8.91
CA GLN A 81 3.88 -3.22 -8.87
C GLN A 81 3.33 -3.37 -7.46
N GLY A 82 4.21 -3.56 -6.47
CA GLY A 82 3.86 -3.72 -5.07
C GLY A 82 3.09 -2.53 -4.54
N VAL A 83 3.57 -1.31 -4.79
CA VAL A 83 2.87 -0.11 -4.31
C VAL A 83 1.58 0.17 -5.10
N ALA A 84 1.54 -0.12 -6.41
CA ALA A 84 0.33 -0.02 -7.20
C ALA A 84 -0.77 -0.96 -6.67
N GLY A 85 -0.40 -2.20 -6.35
CA GLY A 85 -1.31 -3.19 -5.76
C GLY A 85 -1.75 -2.82 -4.35
N LEU A 86 -0.81 -2.42 -3.49
CA LEU A 86 -1.05 -2.05 -2.09
C LEU A 86 -2.02 -0.87 -1.94
N LEU A 87 -1.89 0.15 -2.79
CA LEU A 87 -2.70 1.37 -2.71
C LEU A 87 -3.85 1.40 -3.73
N HIS A 88 -3.99 0.36 -4.56
CA HIS A 88 -4.94 0.31 -5.67
C HIS A 88 -4.82 1.53 -6.61
N ALA A 89 -3.58 1.84 -7.00
CA ALA A 89 -3.27 2.96 -7.88
C ALA A 89 -3.38 2.57 -9.35
N ASP A 90 -3.79 3.52 -10.18
CA ASP A 90 -3.85 3.34 -11.63
C ASP A 90 -2.46 3.55 -12.26
N VAL A 91 -1.67 4.45 -11.68
CA VAL A 91 -0.28 4.70 -12.03
C VAL A 91 0.58 4.67 -10.76
N ALA A 92 1.72 3.99 -10.81
CA ALA A 92 2.71 4.03 -9.77
C ALA A 92 4.12 4.29 -10.31
N ILE A 93 4.97 4.87 -9.48
CA ILE A 93 6.41 4.99 -9.73
C ILE A 93 7.18 4.42 -8.54
N ALA A 94 8.27 3.71 -8.80
CA ALA A 94 9.23 3.29 -7.81
C ALA A 94 10.63 3.78 -8.14
N VAL A 95 11.41 4.11 -7.11
CA VAL A 95 12.83 4.46 -7.25
C VAL A 95 13.70 3.70 -6.25
N THR A 96 14.80 3.13 -6.75
CA THR A 96 15.84 2.48 -5.95
C THR A 96 17.20 2.77 -6.55
N GLY A 97 18.25 2.87 -5.74
CA GLY A 97 19.53 3.34 -6.24
C GLY A 97 20.55 3.65 -5.15
N VAL A 98 21.76 3.98 -5.58
CA VAL A 98 22.87 4.34 -4.72
C VAL A 98 22.97 5.86 -4.62
N GLY A 99 22.46 6.42 -3.52
CA GLY A 99 22.59 7.86 -3.24
C GLY A 99 24.03 8.31 -2.98
N GLY A 100 24.94 7.39 -2.64
CA GLY A 100 26.34 7.69 -2.30
C GLY A 100 26.55 8.09 -0.83
N PRO A 101 27.78 8.47 -0.44
CA PRO A 101 28.97 8.59 -1.30
C PRO A 101 29.67 7.24 -1.56
N ASN A 102 29.27 6.17 -0.87
CA ASN A 102 29.89 4.85 -1.02
C ASN A 102 29.12 3.99 -2.03
N PRO A 103 29.80 3.07 -2.74
CA PRO A 103 29.14 2.03 -3.53
C PRO A 103 28.25 1.12 -2.68
N GLN A 104 27.23 0.53 -3.30
CA GLN A 104 26.35 -0.48 -2.70
C GLN A 104 26.14 -1.62 -3.72
N GLU A 105 26.19 -2.88 -3.27
CA GLU A 105 25.97 -4.06 -4.14
C GLU A 105 26.88 -4.10 -5.38
N GLY A 106 28.08 -3.50 -5.28
CA GLY A 106 29.01 -3.38 -6.42
C GLY A 106 28.64 -2.30 -7.44
N GLN A 107 27.54 -1.56 -7.24
CA GLN A 107 27.14 -0.42 -8.05
C GLN A 107 27.75 0.89 -7.52
N PRO A 108 28.24 1.78 -8.39
CA PRO A 108 28.78 3.07 -7.98
C PRO A 108 27.67 4.03 -7.49
N PRO A 109 28.03 5.05 -6.68
CA PRO A 109 27.14 6.18 -6.40
C PRO A 109 26.56 6.78 -7.68
N GLY A 110 25.27 7.11 -7.65
CA GLY A 110 24.55 7.67 -8.78
C GLY A 110 23.87 6.64 -9.68
N THR A 111 24.10 5.33 -9.51
CA THR A 111 23.30 4.31 -10.21
C THR A 111 21.89 4.26 -9.61
N VAL A 112 20.88 4.57 -10.42
CA VAL A 112 19.48 4.64 -10.03
C VAL A 112 18.62 3.87 -11.02
N TRP A 113 17.67 3.11 -10.51
CA TRP A 113 16.61 2.49 -11.26
C TRP A 113 15.27 3.15 -10.91
N LEU A 114 14.52 3.49 -11.95
CA LEU A 114 13.15 3.95 -11.86
C LEU A 114 12.24 2.96 -12.57
N ALA A 115 11.05 2.71 -12.04
CA ALA A 115 10.05 1.92 -12.74
C ALA A 115 8.65 2.52 -12.59
N THR A 116 7.95 2.67 -13.70
CA THR A 116 6.52 3.02 -13.72
C THR A 116 5.68 1.77 -13.91
N ALA A 117 4.60 1.65 -13.15
CA ALA A 117 3.57 0.63 -13.33
C ALA A 117 2.25 1.31 -13.74
N ARG A 118 1.62 0.80 -14.79
CA ARG A 118 0.29 1.24 -15.26
C ARG A 118 -0.47 0.04 -15.82
N GLY A 119 -1.58 -0.31 -15.17
CA GLY A 119 -2.30 -1.56 -15.43
C GLY A 119 -1.36 -2.77 -15.32
N THR A 120 -1.25 -3.56 -16.41
CA THR A 120 -0.34 -4.71 -16.46
C THR A 120 1.05 -4.37 -17.00
N SER A 121 1.28 -3.13 -17.44
CA SER A 121 2.55 -2.68 -18.00
C SER A 121 3.47 -2.17 -16.91
N VAL A 122 4.75 -2.55 -16.99
CA VAL A 122 5.79 -2.02 -16.12
C VAL A 122 7.02 -1.72 -16.94
N LEU A 123 7.43 -0.45 -16.96
CA LEU A 123 8.62 0.02 -17.65
C LEU A 123 9.67 0.43 -16.62
N ALA A 124 10.87 -0.15 -16.71
CA ALA A 124 11.99 0.22 -15.87
C ALA A 124 13.14 0.83 -16.69
N GLN A 125 13.83 1.79 -16.09
CA GLN A 125 14.93 2.53 -16.71
C GLN A 125 16.06 2.75 -15.71
N ARG A 126 17.29 2.51 -16.17
CA ARG A 126 18.51 2.84 -15.43
C ARG A 126 18.98 4.23 -15.79
N HIS A 127 19.43 4.96 -14.78
CA HIS A 127 20.11 6.24 -14.89
C HIS A 127 21.42 6.20 -14.11
N ASP A 128 22.46 6.79 -14.66
CA ASP A 128 23.74 6.99 -14.00
C ASP A 128 23.93 8.49 -13.77
N LEU A 129 23.72 8.91 -12.53
CA LEU A 129 23.73 10.30 -12.09
C LEU A 129 25.10 10.68 -11.52
N THR A 130 25.37 11.98 -11.48
CA THR A 130 26.64 12.50 -10.95
C THR A 130 26.38 13.60 -9.94
N GLY A 131 27.21 13.67 -8.90
CA GLY A 131 27.18 14.72 -7.90
C GLY A 131 27.22 14.17 -6.47
N GLU A 132 27.08 15.08 -5.51
CA GLU A 132 26.93 14.74 -4.10
C GLU A 132 25.57 14.08 -3.82
N PRO A 133 25.39 13.35 -2.70
CA PRO A 133 24.16 12.61 -2.41
C PRO A 133 22.88 13.44 -2.52
N ALA A 134 22.87 14.68 -2.01
CA ALA A 134 21.73 15.58 -2.14
C ALA A 134 21.38 15.91 -3.60
N SER A 135 22.38 16.04 -4.47
CA SER A 135 22.17 16.29 -5.89
C SER A 135 21.65 15.05 -6.62
N ILE A 136 22.11 13.85 -6.24
CA ILE A 136 21.58 12.58 -6.78
C ILE A 136 20.11 12.42 -6.40
N VAL A 137 19.74 12.75 -5.16
CA VAL A 137 18.35 12.74 -4.69
C VAL A 137 17.48 13.72 -5.49
N GLU A 138 17.91 14.98 -5.64
CA GLU A 138 17.15 15.99 -6.38
C GLU A 138 16.95 15.59 -7.86
N GLN A 139 18.01 15.12 -8.52
CA GLN A 139 17.96 14.62 -9.89
C GLN A 139 17.03 13.40 -10.02
N THR A 140 17.07 12.47 -9.06
CA THR A 140 16.19 11.30 -9.03
C THR A 140 14.73 11.71 -8.89
N THR A 141 14.43 12.66 -8.00
CA THR A 141 13.09 13.20 -7.80
C THR A 141 12.56 13.84 -9.09
N GLU A 142 13.37 14.63 -9.79
CA GLU A 142 12.98 15.21 -11.08
C GLU A 142 12.71 14.15 -12.15
N LEU A 143 13.59 13.16 -12.28
CA LEU A 143 13.42 12.06 -13.24
C LEU A 143 12.16 11.24 -12.97
N ALA A 144 11.88 10.94 -11.70
CA ALA A 144 10.68 10.21 -11.30
C ALA A 144 9.39 10.97 -11.68
N LEU A 145 9.36 12.28 -11.44
CA LEU A 145 8.22 13.12 -11.79
C LEU A 145 8.06 13.24 -13.33
N ARG A 146 9.16 13.34 -14.09
CA ARG A 146 9.11 13.27 -15.56
C ARG A 146 8.55 11.94 -16.06
N ALA A 147 8.96 10.83 -15.45
CA ALA A 147 8.46 9.50 -15.78
C ALA A 147 6.97 9.36 -15.46
N LEU A 148 6.49 9.91 -14.33
CA LEU A 148 5.07 9.98 -14.01
C LEU A 148 4.27 10.78 -15.05
N VAL A 149 4.75 11.96 -15.46
CA VAL A 149 4.11 12.76 -16.51
C VAL A 149 3.98 11.94 -17.81
N ALA A 150 5.04 11.24 -18.21
CA ALA A 150 5.01 10.38 -19.39
C ALA A 150 3.98 9.24 -19.22
N SER A 151 4.00 8.55 -18.08
CA SER A 151 3.08 7.45 -17.76
C SER A 151 1.62 7.91 -17.73
N CYS A 152 1.32 9.09 -17.19
CA CYS A 152 -0.04 9.65 -17.17
C CYS A 152 -0.53 10.05 -18.57
N ARG A 153 0.37 10.35 -19.52
CA ARG A 153 0.04 10.73 -20.90
C ARG A 153 -0.31 9.56 -21.81
N GLU A 154 0.17 8.35 -21.52
CA GLU A 154 -0.09 7.18 -22.35
C GLU A 154 -1.61 6.95 -22.55
N ALA A 155 -2.00 6.33 -23.66
CA ALA A 155 -3.41 6.09 -23.96
C ALA A 155 -4.11 5.34 -22.80
N PRO A 156 -5.41 5.60 -22.54
CA PRO A 156 -6.17 4.86 -21.53
C PRO A 156 -6.08 3.35 -21.79
N GLN A 157 -5.82 2.58 -20.74
CA GLN A 157 -5.92 1.12 -20.79
C GLN A 157 -7.34 0.69 -20.36
N GLU A 158 -7.81 -0.48 -20.79
CA GLU A 158 -9.15 -0.99 -20.41
C GLU A 158 -9.35 -1.03 -18.88
N ALA A 159 -8.27 -1.28 -18.13
CA ALA A 159 -8.26 -1.25 -16.67
C ALA A 159 -8.54 0.15 -16.09
N ASP A 160 -8.08 1.22 -16.75
CA ASP A 160 -8.30 2.61 -16.32
C ASP A 160 -9.79 2.98 -16.45
N VAL A 161 -10.44 2.53 -17.53
CA VAL A 161 -11.84 2.83 -17.84
C VAL A 161 -12.78 2.07 -16.91
N ALA A 162 -12.55 0.77 -16.71
CA ALA A 162 -13.34 -0.04 -15.78
C ALA A 162 -13.20 0.43 -14.32
N GLY A 163 -12.00 0.90 -13.95
CA GLY A 163 -11.74 1.52 -12.65
C GLY A 163 -12.48 2.85 -12.47
N ALA A 164 -12.53 3.70 -13.49
CA ALA A 164 -13.19 5.00 -13.42
C ALA A 164 -14.73 4.91 -13.34
N GLU A 165 -15.37 4.00 -14.08
CA GLU A 165 -16.84 3.88 -14.12
C GLU A 165 -17.46 3.36 -12.81
N ALA A 166 -16.70 2.63 -12.01
CA ALA A 166 -17.15 2.09 -10.72
C ALA A 166 -16.87 3.03 -9.53
N ARG A 167 -16.24 4.20 -9.73
CA ARG A 167 -15.71 5.04 -8.66
C ARG A 167 -16.57 6.28 -8.37
N PRO A 168 -16.80 6.61 -7.09
CA PRO A 168 -17.50 7.82 -6.70
C PRO A 168 -16.74 9.08 -7.15
N SER A 169 -17.46 10.05 -7.72
CA SER A 169 -16.94 11.25 -8.39
C SER A 169 -16.29 12.28 -7.47
N SER A 170 -16.45 12.16 -6.15
CA SER A 170 -15.92 13.13 -5.19
C SER A 170 -15.64 12.49 -3.83
N ARG A 171 -14.84 13.18 -2.99
CA ARG A 171 -14.61 12.77 -1.60
C ARG A 171 -15.91 12.74 -0.78
N SER A 172 -16.91 13.56 -1.13
CA SER A 172 -18.26 13.51 -0.53
C SER A 172 -19.11 12.33 -1.00
N ASP A 173 -18.74 11.70 -2.12
CA ASP A 173 -19.42 10.52 -2.66
C ASP A 173 -18.77 9.21 -2.18
N ARG A 174 -17.58 9.27 -1.56
CA ARG A 174 -17.02 8.12 -0.85
C ARG A 174 -17.89 7.89 0.38
N ALA A 175 -18.62 6.76 0.39
CA ALA A 175 -19.17 6.24 1.63
C ALA A 175 -18.06 6.21 2.68
N GLU A 176 -18.35 6.68 3.90
CA GLU A 176 -17.44 6.52 5.03
C GLU A 176 -16.93 5.07 5.04
N PRO A 177 -15.64 4.83 5.37
CA PRO A 177 -15.17 3.45 5.51
C PRO A 177 -16.17 2.76 6.42
N ALA A 178 -16.86 1.74 5.90
CA ALA A 178 -17.75 0.95 6.70
C ALA A 178 -16.93 0.56 7.94
N GLU A 179 -17.36 0.98 9.13
CA GLU A 179 -16.85 0.43 10.38
C GLU A 179 -16.70 -1.06 10.12
N ALA A 180 -15.47 -1.57 10.20
CA ALA A 180 -15.19 -2.95 9.88
C ALA A 180 -16.22 -3.80 10.62
N ALA A 181 -17.18 -4.36 9.87
CA ALA A 181 -18.39 -4.88 10.48
C ALA A 181 -17.96 -6.03 11.37
N MET A 182 -18.07 -5.84 12.70
CA MET A 182 -17.76 -6.88 13.67
C MET A 182 -18.60 -8.10 13.31
N GLU A 183 -17.94 -9.18 12.91
CA GLU A 183 -18.66 -10.40 12.56
C GLU A 183 -19.11 -11.03 13.86
N THR A 184 -20.43 -11.03 14.07
CA THR A 184 -21.06 -11.46 15.32
C THR A 184 -21.76 -12.78 15.07
N ILE A 185 -21.35 -13.82 15.79
CA ILE A 185 -21.96 -15.15 15.71
C ILE A 185 -22.64 -15.44 17.05
N SER A 186 -23.90 -15.83 17.00
CA SER A 186 -24.67 -16.22 18.19
C SER A 186 -25.12 -17.66 18.06
N PHE A 187 -24.89 -18.45 19.11
CA PHE A 187 -25.27 -19.86 19.16
C PHE A 187 -25.80 -20.25 20.55
N PRO A 188 -26.63 -21.31 20.65
CA PRO A 188 -27.18 -21.76 21.92
C PRO A 188 -26.06 -22.12 22.91
N CYS A 189 -26.26 -21.80 24.19
CA CYS A 189 -25.32 -22.18 25.24
C CYS A 189 -25.14 -23.71 25.24
N PRO A 190 -23.90 -24.22 25.18
CA PRO A 190 -23.65 -25.65 25.12
C PRO A 190 -23.85 -26.37 26.46
N THR A 191 -24.10 -25.63 27.55
CA THR A 191 -24.33 -26.19 28.90
C THR A 191 -25.73 -26.77 29.02
N GLU A 192 -25.86 -28.05 29.35
CA GLU A 192 -27.15 -28.71 29.54
C GLU A 192 -28.03 -27.96 30.55
N GLY A 193 -29.27 -27.66 30.14
CA GLY A 193 -30.25 -26.95 30.98
C GLY A 193 -30.07 -25.43 31.03
N CYS A 194 -29.08 -24.85 30.34
CA CYS A 194 -28.93 -23.41 30.22
C CYS A 194 -29.75 -22.89 29.02
N PRO A 195 -30.78 -22.04 29.23
CA PRO A 195 -31.56 -21.48 28.13
C PRO A 195 -30.87 -20.30 27.43
N GLY A 196 -29.62 -19.98 27.81
CA GLY A 196 -28.89 -18.80 27.33
C GLY A 196 -28.34 -18.95 25.90
N THR A 197 -27.97 -17.82 25.32
CA THR A 197 -27.27 -17.73 24.03
C THR A 197 -25.88 -17.16 24.28
N VAL A 198 -24.87 -17.70 23.59
CA VAL A 198 -23.50 -17.17 23.61
C VAL A 198 -23.29 -16.36 22.34
N THR A 199 -22.72 -15.16 22.49
CA THR A 199 -22.38 -14.28 21.36
C THR A 199 -20.87 -14.08 21.32
N ALA A 200 -20.26 -14.42 20.19
CA ALA A 200 -18.85 -14.19 19.90
C ALA A 200 -18.74 -13.09 18.84
N THR A 201 -17.85 -12.12 19.06
CA THR A 201 -17.56 -11.02 18.14
C THR A 201 -16.11 -11.09 17.69
N ALA A 202 -15.86 -10.95 16.40
CA ALA A 202 -14.51 -10.91 15.84
C ALA A 202 -14.22 -9.57 15.17
N GLU A 203 -13.05 -9.00 15.44
CA GLU A 203 -12.52 -7.86 14.69
C GLU A 203 -11.62 -8.38 13.56
N PRO A 204 -11.80 -7.92 12.31
CA PRO A 204 -10.89 -8.29 11.23
C PRO A 204 -9.63 -7.42 11.31
N VAL A 205 -8.52 -8.00 11.79
CA VAL A 205 -7.17 -7.41 11.63
C VAL A 205 -6.36 -8.27 10.67
N MET A 206 -5.74 -7.62 9.69
CA MET A 206 -4.82 -8.24 8.74
C MET A 206 -3.62 -8.83 9.52
N ALA A 207 -3.51 -10.17 9.50
CA ALA A 207 -2.47 -11.01 10.10
C ALA A 207 -2.42 -11.06 11.66
N GLY A 208 -2.92 -12.17 12.22
CA GLY A 208 -2.82 -12.53 13.65
C GLY A 208 -4.06 -12.14 14.45
N GLN A 209 -4.98 -13.09 14.65
CA GLN A 209 -6.29 -12.81 15.25
C GLN A 209 -6.28 -13.01 16.78
N GLU A 210 -6.67 -11.96 17.52
CA GLU A 210 -7.10 -12.05 18.92
C GLU A 210 -8.64 -12.06 18.99
N TRP A 211 -9.22 -12.90 19.86
CA TRP A 211 -10.67 -13.06 19.99
C TRP A 211 -11.13 -12.68 21.41
N ALA A 212 -12.26 -11.97 21.51
CA ALA A 212 -12.94 -11.68 22.77
C ALA A 212 -14.32 -12.34 22.78
N VAL A 213 -14.52 -13.31 23.68
CA VAL A 213 -15.82 -13.99 23.89
C VAL A 213 -16.48 -13.41 25.14
N ARG A 214 -17.71 -12.89 25.01
CA ARG A 214 -18.48 -12.39 26.15
C ARG A 214 -19.65 -13.30 26.48
N HIS A 215 -19.76 -13.68 27.75
CA HIS A 215 -21.00 -14.22 28.31
C HIS A 215 -22.01 -13.11 28.59
N VAL A 216 -23.29 -13.38 28.36
CA VAL A 216 -24.40 -12.47 28.67
C VAL A 216 -24.55 -12.21 30.18
N ASP A 217 -23.86 -12.98 31.04
CA ASP A 217 -24.09 -12.99 32.49
C ASP A 217 -22.91 -12.43 33.33
N GLY A 218 -21.95 -11.73 32.70
CA GLY A 218 -20.98 -10.87 33.43
C GLY A 218 -19.81 -11.57 34.14
N THR A 219 -19.35 -12.72 33.66
CA THR A 219 -18.11 -13.40 34.13
C THR A 219 -17.12 -13.65 32.96
N PRO A 220 -15.81 -13.85 33.23
CA PRO A 220 -14.71 -13.16 32.52
C PRO A 220 -14.41 -13.68 31.10
N ASP A 221 -13.79 -12.80 30.30
CA ASP A 221 -13.36 -13.00 28.91
C ASP A 221 -12.55 -14.29 28.72
N VAL A 222 -13.04 -15.19 27.86
CA VAL A 222 -12.21 -16.28 27.32
C VAL A 222 -11.45 -15.72 26.13
N ARG A 223 -10.13 -15.54 26.28
CA ARG A 223 -9.22 -15.21 25.19
C ARG A 223 -8.74 -16.50 24.53
N CYS A 224 -9.07 -16.71 23.25
CA CYS A 224 -8.51 -17.78 22.45
C CYS A 224 -7.38 -17.19 21.60
N SER A 225 -6.16 -17.73 21.70
CA SER A 225 -4.95 -17.11 21.14
C SER A 225 -4.44 -17.76 19.84
N GLU A 226 -5.26 -18.51 19.10
CA GLU A 226 -4.76 -19.25 17.93
C GLU A 226 -5.73 -19.23 16.73
N ASN A 227 -5.16 -19.11 15.54
CA ASN A 227 -5.77 -18.94 14.21
C ASN A 227 -7.03 -19.79 13.97
N CYS A 228 -8.20 -19.14 13.86
CA CYS A 228 -9.41 -19.76 13.33
C CYS A 228 -9.61 -19.29 11.89
N THR A 229 -9.96 -20.21 10.99
CA THR A 229 -10.05 -19.89 9.55
C THR A 229 -11.49 -19.77 9.03
N SER A 230 -12.49 -20.02 9.89
CA SER A 230 -13.92 -19.92 9.53
C SER A 230 -14.87 -19.71 10.73
N PRO A 231 -16.11 -19.24 10.50
CA PRO A 231 -17.17 -19.13 11.52
C PRO A 231 -17.50 -20.45 12.26
N THR A 232 -17.49 -21.58 11.56
CA THR A 232 -17.79 -22.90 12.14
C THR A 232 -16.67 -23.38 13.07
N ASP A 233 -15.42 -23.14 12.68
CA ASP A 233 -14.23 -23.40 13.48
C ASP A 233 -14.24 -22.57 14.78
N LEU A 234 -14.72 -21.32 14.70
CA LEU A 234 -14.93 -20.48 15.88
C LEU A 234 -15.98 -21.05 16.85
N GLU A 235 -17.15 -21.49 16.35
CA GLU A 235 -18.20 -22.08 17.20
C GLU A 235 -17.70 -23.32 17.95
N GLU A 236 -17.02 -24.24 17.25
CA GLU A 236 -16.48 -25.46 17.87
C GLU A 236 -15.47 -25.15 18.97
N ARG A 237 -14.59 -24.17 18.76
CA ARG A 237 -13.55 -23.81 19.73
C ARG A 237 -14.10 -23.04 20.92
N VAL A 238 -15.06 -22.14 20.72
CA VAL A 238 -15.75 -21.51 21.86
C VAL A 238 -16.50 -22.57 22.66
N ARG A 239 -17.19 -23.52 22.02
CA ARG A 239 -17.84 -24.64 22.70
C ARG A 239 -16.84 -25.48 23.52
N ALA A 240 -15.67 -25.78 22.96
CA ALA A 240 -14.61 -26.50 23.65
C ALA A 240 -14.05 -25.72 24.86
N ALA A 241 -13.83 -24.42 24.73
CA ALA A 241 -13.36 -23.58 25.83
C ALA A 241 -14.37 -23.52 26.98
N LEU A 242 -15.67 -23.41 26.68
CA LEU A 242 -16.74 -23.40 27.69
C LEU A 242 -16.90 -24.73 28.42
N GLN A 243 -16.58 -25.86 27.77
CA GLN A 243 -16.62 -27.18 28.38
C GLN A 243 -15.38 -27.47 29.25
N ALA A 244 -14.27 -26.75 29.03
CA ALA A 244 -13.01 -26.95 29.75
C ALA A 244 -12.97 -26.29 31.13
N GLY A 245 -13.91 -25.39 31.45
CA GLY A 245 -14.05 -24.72 32.76
C GLY A 245 -13.35 -23.37 32.83
#